data_AF-A0A839P4W9-F1
#
_entry.id   AF-A0A839P4W9-F1
#
_cell.length_a   1.000
_cell.length_b   1.000
_cell.length_c   1.000
_cell.angle_alpha   90.00
_cell.angle_beta   90.00
_cell.angle_gamma   90.00
#
_symmetry.space_group_name_H-M   'P 1'
#
loop_
_entity.id
_entity.type
_entity.pdbx_description
1 polymer ?
#
loop_
_entity_poly.entity_id
_entity_poly.type
_entity_poly.pdbx_seq_one_letter_code
_entity_poly.pdbx_strand_id
1 'polypeptide(L)'
;MSDAARGQLHTRVHDDVVGHAPPGTEAPDIRLKPLLLTGLFIVVFAAVTIGGLRYYYNRQGLGPLVQEARVFPPPRLQQSPEVDLAAMLKDQRAKLDNYAWIDREKRIARMPIEEAMRHLAERGNAAYAAPLQPERTPTLGSRGGASSRVLSPGSGTGTVNTPASSQPGEGTP
;
A
#
# COMPACT_ATOMS: atom_id res chain seq x y z
N MET A 1 -106.45 8.89 -5.46
CA MET A 1 -105.68 10.16 -5.37
C MET A 1 -104.53 9.91 -4.42
N SER A 2 -103.32 10.17 -4.92
CA SER A 2 -102.02 10.51 -4.27
C SER A 2 -102.04 10.72 -2.76
N ASP A 3 -101.00 10.55 -1.97
CA ASP A 3 -99.57 10.22 -2.06
C ASP A 3 -99.10 10.35 -0.60
N ALA A 4 -98.18 9.52 -0.11
CA ALA A 4 -97.33 9.83 1.05
C ALA A 4 -96.39 8.67 1.40
N ALA A 5 -95.13 8.87 1.03
CA ALA A 5 -93.96 8.70 1.90
C ALA A 5 -93.87 7.42 2.76
N ARG A 6 -93.05 6.47 2.29
CA ARG A 6 -92.28 5.63 3.21
C ARG A 6 -90.80 5.94 3.05
N GLY A 7 -90.22 6.30 4.20
CA GLY A 7 -88.83 6.63 4.36
C GLY A 7 -87.88 5.44 4.17
N GLN A 8 -86.65 5.84 3.85
CA GLN A 8 -85.35 5.21 4.01
C GLN A 8 -85.27 3.94 4.88
N LEU A 9 -84.42 2.98 4.45
CA LEU A 9 -83.17 2.60 5.13
C LEU A 9 -82.39 1.56 4.28
N HIS A 10 -81.08 1.77 4.18
CA HIS A 10 -80.07 0.92 3.52
C HIS A 10 -80.21 -0.58 3.82
N THR A 11 -80.00 -1.45 2.81
CA THR A 11 -79.17 -2.65 3.05
C THR A 11 -78.56 -3.24 1.78
N ARG A 12 -77.25 -3.47 1.90
CA ARG A 12 -76.41 -4.51 1.30
C ARG A 12 -76.08 -4.43 -0.20
N VAL A 13 -74.91 -3.82 -0.45
CA VAL A 13 -73.92 -4.20 -1.47
C VAL A 13 -74.01 -5.69 -1.81
N HIS A 14 -74.22 -6.02 -3.08
CA HIS A 14 -73.86 -7.33 -3.64
C HIS A 14 -72.99 -7.08 -4.86
N ASP A 15 -71.77 -7.61 -4.75
CA ASP A 15 -70.77 -7.75 -5.80
C ASP A 15 -71.30 -8.57 -6.97
N ASP A 16 -71.36 -7.98 -8.16
CA ASP A 16 -71.48 -8.74 -9.39
C ASP A 16 -70.09 -9.26 -9.79
N VAL A 17 -69.88 -10.50 -9.40
CA VAL A 17 -68.86 -11.45 -9.80
C VAL A 17 -68.64 -11.41 -11.32
N VAL A 18 -67.56 -10.76 -11.76
CA VAL A 18 -66.89 -11.16 -12.99
C VAL A 18 -66.20 -12.47 -12.68
N GLY A 19 -66.74 -13.57 -13.21
CA GLY A 19 -66.19 -14.91 -13.02
C GLY A 19 -64.73 -14.99 -13.46
N HIS A 20 -63.81 -14.90 -12.51
CA HIS A 20 -62.46 -15.39 -12.68
C HIS A 20 -62.54 -16.91 -12.60
N ALA A 21 -62.18 -17.60 -13.69
CA ALA A 21 -61.87 -19.02 -13.61
C ALA A 21 -60.93 -19.22 -12.42
N PRO A 22 -61.20 -20.20 -11.53
CA PRO A 22 -60.37 -20.38 -10.34
C PRO A 22 -58.91 -20.53 -10.81
N PRO A 23 -57.95 -19.79 -10.21
CA PRO A 23 -56.56 -20.01 -10.52
C PRO A 23 -56.25 -21.45 -10.13
N GLY A 24 -56.15 -22.32 -11.13
CA GLY A 24 -55.62 -23.66 -10.93
C GLY A 24 -54.26 -23.48 -10.28
N THR A 25 -54.09 -24.03 -9.09
CA THR A 25 -52.81 -24.07 -8.40
C THR A 25 -51.87 -24.86 -9.29
N GLU A 26 -51.05 -24.19 -10.09
CA GLU A 26 -50.00 -24.82 -10.87
C GLU A 26 -49.10 -25.56 -9.88
N ALA A 27 -49.11 -26.89 -9.96
CA ALA A 27 -48.18 -27.70 -9.17
C ALA A 27 -46.77 -27.28 -9.59
N PRO A 28 -45.86 -26.93 -8.66
CA PRO A 28 -44.52 -26.49 -9.03
C PRO A 28 -43.85 -27.59 -9.86
N ASP A 29 -43.63 -27.37 -11.17
CA ASP A 29 -42.89 -28.28 -12.05
C ASP A 29 -41.38 -28.14 -11.84
N ILE A 30 -40.98 -28.18 -10.57
CA ILE A 30 -39.61 -28.13 -10.13
C ILE A 30 -39.38 -29.40 -9.34
N ARG A 31 -38.57 -30.29 -9.90
CA ARG A 31 -38.20 -31.53 -9.22
C ARG A 31 -37.39 -31.15 -7.97
N LEU A 32 -38.02 -31.24 -6.81
CA LEU A 32 -37.43 -30.84 -5.53
C LEU A 32 -36.17 -31.65 -5.17
N LYS A 33 -36.10 -32.90 -5.61
CA LYS A 33 -34.96 -33.79 -5.35
C LYS A 33 -33.64 -33.27 -5.91
N PRO A 34 -33.49 -32.98 -7.22
CA PRO A 34 -32.26 -32.40 -7.74
C PRO A 34 -31.95 -31.03 -7.14
N LEU A 35 -32.96 -30.19 -6.85
CA LEU A 35 -32.75 -28.88 -6.25
C LEU A 35 -32.17 -28.96 -4.83
N LEU A 36 -32.70 -29.87 -4.00
CA LEU A 36 -32.16 -30.11 -2.66
C LEU A 36 -30.76 -30.72 -2.72
N LEU A 37 -30.51 -31.59 -3.69
CA LEU A 37 -29.22 -32.26 -3.84
C LEU A 37 -28.13 -31.30 -4.31
N THR A 38 -28.44 -30.38 -5.24
CA THR A 38 -27.52 -29.32 -5.66
C THR A 38 -27.27 -28.31 -4.55
N GLY A 39 -28.32 -27.91 -3.81
CA GLY A 39 -28.18 -27.04 -2.64
C GLY A 39 -27.29 -27.67 -1.56
N LEU A 40 -27.53 -28.94 -1.23
CA LEU A 40 -26.71 -29.69 -0.29
C LEU A 40 -25.26 -29.79 -0.76
N PHE A 41 -25.04 -30.07 -2.05
CA PHE A 41 -23.69 -30.13 -2.63
C PHE A 41 -22.94 -28.81 -2.47
N ILE A 42 -23.58 -27.66 -2.73
CA ILE A 42 -22.97 -26.34 -2.56
C ILE A 42 -22.57 -26.11 -1.11
N VAL A 43 -23.46 -26.43 -0.16
CA VAL A 43 -23.18 -26.26 1.28
C VAL A 43 -22.03 -27.15 1.71
N VAL A 44 -22.01 -28.42 1.29
CA VAL A 44 -20.93 -29.35 1.60
C VAL A 44 -19.61 -28.88 0.99
N PHE A 45 -19.62 -28.45 -0.27
CA PHE A 45 -18.44 -27.94 -0.96
C PHE A 45 -17.87 -26.69 -0.27
N ALA A 46 -18.72 -25.74 0.11
CA ALA A 46 -18.33 -24.55 0.85
C ALA A 46 -17.76 -24.92 2.24
N ALA A 47 -18.41 -25.83 2.96
CA ALA A 47 -17.95 -26.29 4.27
C ALA A 47 -16.59 -27.00 4.20
N VAL A 48 -16.38 -27.86 3.20
CA VAL A 48 -15.10 -28.53 2.95
C VAL A 48 -14.01 -27.52 2.58
N THR A 49 -14.33 -26.53 1.74
CA THR A 49 -13.38 -25.48 1.34
C THR A 49 -12.95 -24.64 2.54
N ILE A 50 -13.90 -24.15 3.34
CA ILE A 50 -13.62 -23.35 4.54
C ILE A 50 -12.88 -24.18 5.59
N GLY A 51 -13.30 -25.42 5.82
CA GLY A 51 -12.69 -26.34 6.77
C GLY A 51 -11.26 -26.72 6.39
N GLY A 52 -11.04 -27.07 5.12
CA GLY A 52 -9.72 -27.39 4.57
C GLY A 52 -8.76 -26.20 4.63
N LEU A 53 -9.24 -25.00 4.27
CA LEU A 53 -8.47 -23.78 4.36
C LEU A 53 -8.10 -23.45 5.82
N ARG A 54 -9.05 -23.58 6.74
CA ARG A 54 -8.81 -23.41 8.19
C ARG A 54 -7.80 -24.42 8.72
N TYR A 55 -7.91 -25.68 8.31
CA TYR A 55 -6.98 -26.75 8.71
C TYR A 55 -5.57 -26.49 8.19
N TYR A 56 -5.44 -26.10 6.92
CA TYR A 56 -4.18 -25.75 6.29
C TYR A 56 -3.50 -24.56 7.00
N TYR A 57 -4.23 -23.46 7.20
CA TYR A 57 -3.71 -22.27 7.88
C TYR A 57 -3.34 -22.56 9.35
N ASN A 58 -4.13 -23.35 10.06
CA ASN A 58 -3.84 -23.71 11.46
C ASN A 58 -2.62 -24.65 11.56
N ARG A 59 -2.44 -25.58 10.62
CA ARG A 59 -1.24 -26.43 10.58
C ARG A 59 0.04 -25.69 10.22
N GLN A 60 -0.06 -24.62 9.42
CA GLN A 60 1.10 -23.79 9.04
C GLN A 60 1.39 -22.65 10.02
N GLY A 61 0.64 -22.53 11.13
CA GLY A 61 0.80 -21.43 12.10
C GLY A 61 0.41 -20.06 11.55
N LEU A 62 -0.19 -20.00 10.36
CA LEU A 62 -0.77 -18.82 9.74
C LEU A 62 -2.14 -18.57 10.38
N GLY A 63 -2.16 -18.23 11.67
CA GLY A 63 -3.36 -17.79 12.38
C GLY A 63 -4.04 -16.62 11.66
N PRO A 64 -5.25 -16.20 12.08
CA PRO A 64 -5.99 -15.14 11.41
C PRO A 64 -5.07 -13.97 11.10
N LEU A 65 -5.00 -13.54 9.83
CA LEU A 65 -4.26 -12.36 9.36
C LEU A 65 -4.92 -11.05 9.87
N VAL A 66 -5.51 -11.09 11.06
CA VAL A 66 -5.82 -9.92 11.86
C VAL A 66 -4.48 -9.38 12.29
N GLN A 67 -3.90 -8.54 11.45
CA GLN A 67 -2.79 -7.68 11.83
C GLN A 67 -3.24 -7.00 13.12
N GLU A 68 -2.66 -7.39 14.27
CA GLU A 68 -2.90 -6.70 15.52
C GLU A 68 -2.78 -5.21 15.25
N ALA A 69 -3.76 -4.42 15.71
CA ALA A 69 -3.73 -2.98 15.57
C ALA A 69 -2.38 -2.51 16.09
N ARG A 70 -1.50 -2.07 15.18
CA ARG A 70 -0.14 -1.70 15.54
C ARG A 70 -0.26 -0.49 16.46
N VAL A 71 -0.07 -0.72 17.76
CA VAL A 71 -0.04 0.37 18.74
C VAL A 71 1.23 1.15 18.46
N PHE A 72 1.09 2.26 17.77
CA PHE A 72 2.21 3.18 17.58
C PHE A 72 2.56 3.79 18.94
N PRO A 73 3.85 3.81 19.33
CA PRO A 73 4.25 4.53 20.52
C PRO A 73 3.79 5.99 20.42
N PRO A 74 3.41 6.63 21.54
CA PRO A 74 2.96 8.02 21.51
C PRO A 74 4.04 8.91 20.86
N PRO A 75 3.65 9.86 19.99
CA PRO A 75 4.60 10.72 19.31
C PRO A 75 5.45 11.47 20.35
N ARG A 76 6.75 11.17 20.39
CA ARG A 76 7.68 11.82 21.32
C ARG A 76 8.14 13.13 20.70
N LEU A 77 7.84 14.24 21.35
CA LEU A 77 8.41 15.54 20.99
C LEU A 77 9.92 15.54 21.30
N GLN A 78 10.68 16.20 20.44
CA GLN A 78 12.08 16.49 20.66
C GLN A 78 12.23 17.30 21.95
N GLN A 79 13.06 16.82 22.88
CA GLN A 79 13.16 17.38 24.23
C GLN A 79 13.83 18.75 24.26
N SER A 80 14.82 18.97 23.39
CA SER A 80 15.62 20.20 23.35
C SER A 80 15.94 20.60 21.89
N PRO A 81 14.97 21.12 21.14
CA PRO A 81 15.13 21.43 19.72
C PRO A 81 16.26 22.45 19.46
N GLU A 82 16.50 23.38 20.38
CA GLU A 82 17.55 24.41 20.23
C GLU A 82 18.96 23.83 20.27
N VAL A 83 19.22 22.90 21.20
CA VAL A 83 20.53 22.24 21.35
C VAL A 83 20.83 21.38 20.13
N ASP A 84 19.84 20.63 19.66
CA ASP A 84 19.99 19.76 18.50
C ASP A 84 20.19 20.57 17.21
N LEU A 85 19.49 21.70 17.07
CA LEU A 85 19.70 22.63 15.96
C LEU A 85 21.12 23.22 15.99
N ALA A 86 21.60 23.66 17.15
CA ALA A 86 22.95 24.18 17.30
C ALA A 86 24.02 23.14 16.95
N ALA A 87 23.83 21.88 17.37
CA ALA A 87 24.71 20.78 17.02
C ALA A 87 24.72 20.51 15.50
N MET A 88 23.53 20.47 14.87
CA MET A 88 23.41 20.28 13.42
C MET A 88 24.11 21.41 12.65
N LEU A 89 23.88 22.66 13.03
CA LEU A 89 24.50 23.82 12.38
C LEU A 89 26.03 23.81 12.54
N LYS A 90 26.54 23.42 13.71
CA LYS A 90 27.97 23.27 13.96
C LYS A 90 28.58 22.22 13.03
N ASP A 91 27.94 21.07 12.89
CA ASP A 91 28.42 20.00 11.99
C ASP A 91 28.36 20.42 10.51
N GLN A 92 27.33 21.16 10.11
CA GLN A 92 27.22 21.71 8.76
C GLN A 92 28.34 22.72 8.49
N ARG A 93 28.57 23.65 9.42
CA ARG A 93 29.65 24.64 9.32
C ARG A 93 31.01 23.96 9.23
N ALA A 94 31.27 22.95 10.06
CA ALA A 94 32.51 22.18 10.02
C ALA A 94 32.74 21.49 8.67
N LYS A 95 31.68 21.05 7.97
CA LYS A 95 31.80 20.49 6.62
C LYS A 95 32.12 21.56 5.57
N LEU A 96 31.56 22.76 5.70
CA LEU A 96 31.74 23.87 4.77
C LEU A 96 33.10 24.56 4.90
N ASP A 97 33.66 24.59 6.11
CA ASP A 97 34.90 25.33 6.39
C ASP A 97 36.18 24.51 6.22
N ASN A 98 36.05 23.17 6.15
CA ASN A 98 37.20 22.28 6.22
C ASN A 98 37.36 21.41 4.98
N TYR A 99 38.61 21.25 4.56
CA TYR A 99 39.02 20.25 3.59
C TYR A 99 38.76 18.84 4.12
N ALA A 100 38.27 17.96 3.25
CA ALA A 100 38.16 16.54 3.54
C ALA A 100 38.17 15.71 2.26
N TRP A 101 38.60 14.47 2.32
CA TRP A 101 38.40 13.51 1.23
C TRP A 101 36.96 13.00 1.26
N ILE A 102 36.27 13.05 0.12
CA ILE A 102 34.97 12.42 -0.06
C ILE A 102 35.17 10.97 -0.53
N ASP A 103 36.06 10.79 -1.51
CA ASP A 103 36.42 9.48 -2.05
C ASP A 103 37.89 9.53 -2.49
N ARG A 104 38.77 8.86 -1.73
CA ARG A 104 40.21 8.87 -1.99
C ARG A 104 40.58 8.10 -3.25
N GLU A 105 39.94 6.95 -3.48
CA GLU A 105 40.18 6.10 -4.64
C GLU A 105 39.83 6.84 -5.93
N LYS A 106 38.70 7.55 -5.91
CA LYS A 106 38.24 8.37 -7.03
C LYS A 106 38.85 9.77 -7.05
N ARG A 107 39.78 10.08 -6.13
CA ARG A 107 40.47 11.37 -5.98
C ARG A 107 39.51 12.57 -5.89
N ILE A 108 38.39 12.41 -5.18
CA ILE A 108 37.41 13.47 -4.94
C ILE A 108 37.60 14.02 -3.52
N ALA A 109 37.93 15.30 -3.44
CA ALA A 109 38.04 16.05 -2.19
C ALA A 109 37.00 17.17 -2.12
N ARG A 110 36.56 17.47 -0.90
CA ARG A 110 35.80 18.66 -0.53
C ARG A 110 36.78 19.80 -0.25
N MET A 111 36.48 20.97 -0.81
CA MET A 111 37.15 22.23 -0.57
C MET A 111 36.25 23.15 0.28
N PRO A 112 36.81 23.99 1.18
CA PRO A 112 36.05 25.01 1.89
C PRO A 112 35.31 25.93 0.93
N ILE A 113 34.09 26.32 1.30
CA ILE A 113 33.22 27.06 0.39
C ILE A 113 33.78 28.45 0.05
N GLU A 114 34.40 29.13 1.02
CA GLU A 114 35.03 30.44 0.81
C GLU A 114 36.17 30.36 -0.22
N GLU A 115 36.98 29.31 -0.15
CA GLU A 115 38.07 29.04 -1.08
C GLU A 115 37.55 28.68 -2.48
N ALA A 116 36.50 27.85 -2.55
CA ALA A 116 35.83 27.51 -3.80
C ALA A 116 35.26 28.77 -4.48
N MET A 117 34.61 29.66 -3.72
CA MET A 117 34.09 30.93 -4.23
C MET A 117 35.22 31.85 -4.72
N ARG A 118 36.35 31.92 -4.00
CA ARG A 118 37.51 32.72 -4.43
C ARG A 118 38.04 32.23 -5.78
N HIS A 119 38.29 30.93 -5.92
CA HIS A 119 38.76 30.35 -7.18
C HIS A 119 37.74 30.46 -8.31
N LEU A 120 36.45 30.41 -8.00
CA LEU A 120 35.38 30.63 -8.96
C LEU A 120 35.41 32.08 -9.47
N ALA A 121 35.54 33.05 -8.57
CA ALA A 121 35.62 34.47 -8.91
C ALA A 121 36.89 34.80 -9.72
N GLU A 122 38.05 34.24 -9.35
CA GLU A 122 39.31 34.39 -10.08
C GLU A 122 39.22 33.92 -11.54
N ARG A 123 38.53 32.81 -11.79
CA ARG A 123 38.36 32.23 -13.14
C ARG A 123 37.27 32.91 -13.97
N GLY A 124 36.34 33.63 -13.34
CA GLY A 124 35.24 34.32 -14.02
C GLY A 124 34.42 33.39 -14.92
N ASN A 125 34.06 33.86 -16.12
CA ASN A 125 33.24 33.09 -17.07
C ASN A 125 33.86 31.74 -17.49
N ALA A 126 35.20 31.63 -17.49
CA ALA A 126 35.89 30.40 -17.83
C ALA A 126 35.69 29.29 -16.78
N ALA A 127 35.25 29.64 -15.57
CA ALA A 127 34.96 28.67 -14.52
C ALA A 127 33.73 27.81 -14.80
N TYR A 128 32.80 28.34 -15.58
CA TYR A 128 31.58 27.62 -16.02
C TYR A 128 31.80 26.82 -17.30
N ALA A 129 32.97 26.94 -17.94
CA ALA A 129 33.33 26.05 -19.02
C ALA A 129 33.34 24.62 -18.48
N ALA A 130 32.64 23.71 -19.15
CA ALA A 130 32.57 22.32 -18.75
C ALA A 130 33.99 21.80 -18.49
N PRO A 131 34.31 21.38 -17.25
CA PRO A 131 35.62 20.83 -16.97
C PRO A 131 35.86 19.65 -17.91
N LEU A 132 37.09 19.49 -18.41
CA LEU A 132 37.53 18.23 -19.05
C LEU A 132 37.60 17.06 -18.04
N GLN A 133 36.86 17.15 -16.93
CA GLN A 133 36.65 16.05 -16.03
C GLN A 133 35.97 14.94 -16.82
N PRO A 134 36.35 13.67 -16.62
CA PRO A 134 35.58 12.58 -17.16
C PRO A 134 34.15 12.72 -16.64
N GLU A 135 33.24 13.05 -17.56
CA GLU A 135 31.79 13.15 -17.37
C GLU A 135 31.35 12.04 -16.40
N ARG A 136 31.05 12.43 -15.16
CA ARG A 136 30.30 11.58 -14.25
C ARG A 136 28.97 12.26 -14.03
N THR A 137 28.09 12.01 -14.99
CA THR A 137 26.66 12.24 -14.84
C THR A 137 26.20 11.42 -13.62
N PRO A 138 25.75 12.04 -12.52
CA PRO A 138 25.09 11.28 -11.46
C PRO A 138 23.91 10.55 -12.12
N THR A 139 23.73 9.27 -11.82
CA THR A 139 22.61 8.51 -12.38
C THR A 139 21.33 9.29 -12.08
N LEU A 140 20.53 9.56 -13.12
CA LEU A 140 19.26 10.26 -12.98
C LEU A 140 18.38 9.40 -12.05
N GLY A 141 18.25 9.82 -10.79
CA GLY A 141 17.67 9.01 -9.70
C GLY A 141 18.49 9.04 -8.40
N SER A 142 19.78 9.37 -8.46
CA SER A 142 20.61 9.66 -7.29
C SER A 142 20.31 11.07 -6.78
N ARG A 143 19.16 11.25 -6.12
CA ARG A 143 18.89 12.44 -5.31
C ARG A 143 19.99 12.55 -4.25
N GLY A 144 20.95 13.43 -4.47
CA GLY A 144 21.92 13.80 -3.45
C GLY A 144 21.20 14.19 -2.16
N GLY A 145 21.56 13.55 -1.05
CA GLY A 145 21.35 14.09 0.29
C GLY A 145 19.97 13.97 0.94
N ALA A 146 18.97 13.32 0.32
CA ALA A 146 17.67 13.10 0.97
C ALA A 146 17.41 11.62 1.25
N SER A 147 18.34 10.95 1.92
CA SER A 147 18.11 9.62 2.52
C SER A 147 17.52 9.74 3.92
N SER A 148 16.55 10.64 4.15
CA SER A 148 15.53 10.31 5.14
C SER A 148 14.72 9.20 4.51
N ARG A 149 15.00 7.95 4.91
CA ARG A 149 14.25 6.77 4.55
C ARG A 149 12.79 6.98 4.97
N VAL A 150 12.00 7.61 4.11
CA VAL A 150 10.55 7.49 4.15
C VAL A 150 10.29 6.06 3.70
N LEU A 151 10.24 5.14 4.66
CA LEU A 151 9.68 3.82 4.43
C LEU A 151 8.23 4.05 3.99
N SER A 152 7.93 3.88 2.71
CA SER A 152 6.56 3.61 2.28
C SER A 152 6.13 2.29 2.93
N PRO A 153 5.06 2.27 3.74
CA PRO A 153 4.50 1.03 4.24
C PRO A 153 3.64 0.45 3.10
N GLY A 154 4.23 -0.43 2.28
CA GLY A 154 3.44 -1.14 1.27
C GLY A 154 4.17 -1.47 -0.02
N SER A 155 5.28 -2.19 0.05
CA SER A 155 5.71 -3.07 -1.04
C SER A 155 6.75 -4.05 -0.49
N GLY A 156 6.25 -5.13 0.10
CA GLY A 156 7.05 -6.32 0.22
C GLY A 156 7.30 -6.87 -1.19
N THR A 157 8.55 -7.04 -1.56
CA THR A 157 9.06 -8.29 -2.13
C THR A 157 10.56 -8.31 -1.87
N GLY A 158 10.98 -9.30 -1.08
CA GLY A 158 12.38 -9.55 -0.85
C GLY A 158 13.06 -10.03 -2.12
N THR A 159 14.22 -9.46 -2.41
CA THR A 159 15.29 -10.16 -3.10
C THR A 159 16.53 -10.05 -2.21
N VAL A 160 16.59 -10.95 -1.23
CA VAL A 160 17.86 -11.33 -0.61
C VAL A 160 18.65 -12.04 -1.70
N ASN A 161 19.58 -11.32 -2.34
CA ASN A 161 20.69 -11.93 -3.03
C ASN A 161 21.90 -11.82 -2.10
N THR A 162 22.04 -12.82 -1.23
CA THR A 162 23.32 -13.10 -0.58
C THR A 162 24.26 -13.69 -1.63
N PRO A 163 25.51 -13.21 -1.74
CA PRO A 163 26.49 -13.74 -2.68
C PRO A 163 27.11 -15.02 -2.10
N ALA A 164 27.36 -16.04 -2.93
CA ALA A 164 28.50 -16.96 -2.87
C ALA A 164 28.20 -18.29 -3.59
N SER A 165 28.75 -18.46 -4.80
CA SER A 165 29.32 -19.73 -5.25
C SER A 165 29.98 -19.55 -6.63
N SER A 166 31.26 -19.20 -6.66
CA SER A 166 32.14 -19.52 -7.80
C SER A 166 33.38 -20.20 -7.22
N GLN A 167 33.50 -21.50 -7.52
CA GLN A 167 34.58 -22.38 -7.12
C GLN A 167 35.96 -21.92 -7.66
N PRO A 168 37.05 -22.43 -7.07
CA PRO A 168 38.39 -21.88 -7.17
C PRO A 168 39.14 -22.27 -8.45
N GLY A 169 40.09 -21.41 -8.82
CA GLY A 169 40.98 -21.56 -9.96
C GLY A 169 41.91 -22.77 -9.88
N GLU A 170 42.04 -23.42 -11.03
CA GLU A 170 43.02 -24.44 -11.31
C GLU A 170 44.36 -23.75 -11.60
N GLY A 171 45.38 -24.07 -10.80
CA GLY A 171 46.74 -23.61 -10.99
C GLY A 171 47.49 -24.55 -11.91
N THR A 172 48.31 -23.97 -12.79
CA THR A 172 49.38 -24.69 -13.48
C THR A 172 50.64 -23.83 -13.42
N PRO A 173 51.79 -24.36 -12.94
CA PRO A 173 53.08 -23.70 -13.07
C PRO A 173 53.63 -23.76 -14.50
#